data_AF-A0AAP2JWZ5-F1
#
_entry.id   AF-A0AAP2JWZ5-F1
#
_cell.length_a   1.000
_cell.length_b   1.000
_cell.length_c   1.000
_cell.angle_alpha   90.00
_cell.angle_beta   90.00
_cell.angle_gamma   90.00
#
_symmetry.space_group_name_H-M   'P 1'
#
loop_
_entity.id
_entity.type
_entity.pdbx_description
1 polymer ?
#
loop_
_entity_poly.entity_id
_entity_poly.type
_entity_poly.pdbx_seq_one_letter_code
_entity_poly.pdbx_strand_id
1 'polypeptide(L)'
;MTTLMEETRNTLLSELADHINEQAKNHGVEDDLSEQLSVNIVDFICEHFSGQTISFPKDMQFRRAKRNQQIYDDYQRGMRWPDLVRKYNMADRTIRRIVERMERRLKNKMQPDMFGDAG
;
A
#
# COMPACT_ATOMS: atom_id res chain seq x y z
N MET A 1 25.65 9.52 -29.30
CA MET A 1 25.67 8.05 -29.04
C MET A 1 24.84 7.83 -27.80
N THR A 2 23.54 7.66 -27.98
CA THR A 2 22.58 7.54 -26.89
C THR A 2 22.61 6.09 -26.42
N THR A 3 23.11 5.89 -25.20
CA THR A 3 23.39 4.58 -24.62
C THR A 3 22.09 3.83 -24.34
N LEU A 4 22.06 2.52 -24.68
CA LEU A 4 20.98 1.55 -24.42
C LEU A 4 20.36 1.56 -23.00
N MET A 5 20.93 2.28 -22.04
CA MET A 5 20.38 2.52 -20.71
C MET A 5 19.09 3.37 -20.70
N GLU A 6 18.82 4.17 -21.74
CA GLU A 6 17.59 4.96 -21.83
C GLU A 6 16.35 4.14 -22.22
N GLU A 7 16.51 3.01 -22.91
CA GLU A 7 15.37 2.30 -23.53
C GLU A 7 14.65 1.30 -22.60
N THR A 8 15.08 1.11 -21.35
CA THR A 8 14.36 0.23 -20.40
C THR A 8 14.29 0.77 -18.97
N ARG A 9 14.32 2.08 -18.76
CA ARG A 9 13.77 2.61 -17.49
C ARG A 9 12.28 2.28 -17.50
N ASN A 10 11.88 1.32 -16.66
CA ASN A 10 10.49 0.91 -16.47
C ASN A 10 9.62 2.16 -16.39
N THR A 11 8.56 2.27 -17.20
CA THR A 11 7.67 3.45 -17.27
C THR A 11 7.26 3.94 -15.88
N LEU A 12 7.03 3.02 -14.95
CA LEU A 12 6.74 3.32 -13.55
C LEU A 12 7.83 4.16 -12.87
N LEU A 13 9.10 3.82 -13.06
CA LEU A 13 10.23 4.50 -12.41
C LEU A 13 10.45 5.90 -12.99
N SER A 14 10.25 6.07 -14.30
CA SER A 14 10.29 7.39 -14.94
C SER A 14 9.16 8.28 -14.45
N GLU A 15 7.92 7.79 -14.47
CA GLU A 15 6.76 8.53 -13.97
C GLU A 15 6.89 8.86 -12.46
N LEU A 16 7.49 7.96 -11.67
CA LEU A 16 7.77 8.22 -10.27
C LEU A 16 8.80 9.35 -10.09
N ALA A 17 9.88 9.34 -10.88
CA ALA A 17 10.90 10.38 -10.84
C ALA A 17 10.29 11.76 -11.15
N ASP A 18 9.47 11.83 -12.20
CA ASP A 18 8.79 13.06 -12.62
C ASP A 18 7.84 13.57 -11.54
N HIS A 19 7.06 12.67 -10.94
CA HIS A 19 6.14 13.03 -9.87
C HIS A 19 6.86 13.54 -8.61
N ILE A 20 7.96 12.89 -8.22
CA ILE A 20 8.78 13.32 -7.08
C ILE A 20 9.37 14.71 -7.35
N ASN A 21 9.88 14.94 -8.56
CA ASN A 21 10.46 16.22 -8.95
C ASN A 21 9.39 17.34 -8.89
N GLU A 22 8.20 17.10 -9.46
CA GLU A 22 7.08 18.03 -9.39
C GLU A 22 6.68 18.35 -7.93
N GLN A 23 6.59 17.34 -7.05
CA GLN A 23 6.28 17.57 -5.64
C GLN A 23 7.38 18.34 -4.91
N ALA A 24 8.66 18.06 -5.20
CA ALA A 24 9.78 18.79 -4.60
C ALA A 24 9.75 20.28 -4.99
N LYS A 25 9.52 20.58 -6.27
CA LYS A 25 9.33 21.96 -6.76
C LYS A 25 8.13 22.64 -6.10
N ASN A 26 7.01 21.94 -5.94
CA ASN A 26 5.83 22.45 -5.24
C ASN A 26 6.10 22.81 -3.77
N HIS A 27 7.09 22.17 -3.15
CA HIS A 27 7.54 22.48 -1.79
C HIS A 27 8.66 23.54 -1.74
N GLY A 28 8.99 24.17 -2.87
CA GLY A 28 9.98 25.26 -2.95
C GLY A 28 11.43 24.78 -2.97
N VAL A 29 11.68 23.51 -3.31
CA VAL A 29 13.03 22.99 -3.52
C VAL A 29 13.56 23.53 -4.86
N GLU A 30 14.85 23.89 -4.89
CA GLU A 30 15.55 24.33 -6.11
C GLU A 30 15.54 23.24 -7.20
N ASP A 31 15.56 23.64 -8.47
CA ASP A 31 15.40 22.72 -9.62
C ASP A 31 16.47 21.62 -9.62
N ASP A 32 17.74 22.02 -9.48
CA ASP A 32 18.88 21.11 -9.45
C ASP A 32 18.81 20.13 -8.27
N LEU A 33 18.37 20.61 -7.11
CA LEU A 33 18.21 19.79 -5.91
C LEU A 33 17.01 18.85 -6.04
N SER A 34 15.95 19.27 -6.71
CA SER A 34 14.75 18.47 -6.96
C SER A 34 15.02 17.31 -7.92
N GLU A 35 15.83 17.55 -8.95
CA GLU A 35 16.28 16.50 -9.88
C GLU A 35 17.21 15.50 -9.19
N GLN A 36 18.18 15.97 -8.40
CA GLN A 36 19.04 15.06 -7.63
C GLN A 36 18.22 14.23 -6.63
N LEU A 37 17.23 14.83 -5.98
CA LEU A 37 16.37 14.13 -5.03
C LEU A 37 15.53 13.05 -5.70
N SER A 38 14.95 13.33 -6.86
CA SER A 38 14.11 12.37 -7.57
C SER A 38 14.92 11.16 -8.06
N VAL A 39 16.12 11.38 -8.60
CA VAL A 39 17.03 10.31 -9.01
C VAL A 39 17.43 9.44 -7.81
N ASN A 40 17.87 10.05 -6.72
CA ASN A 40 18.29 9.31 -5.51
C ASN A 40 17.17 8.43 -4.93
N ILE A 41 15.92 8.91 -4.92
CA ILE A 41 14.78 8.14 -4.41
C ILE A 41 14.45 6.96 -5.33
N VAL A 42 14.52 7.16 -6.65
CA VAL A 42 14.28 6.09 -7.64
C VAL A 42 15.36 5.03 -7.54
N ASP A 43 16.63 5.42 -7.40
CA ASP A 43 17.76 4.51 -7.25
C ASP A 43 17.65 3.69 -5.94
N PHE A 44 17.26 4.33 -4.84
CA PHE A 44 16.96 3.63 -3.59
C PHE A 44 15.88 2.55 -3.77
N ILE A 45 14.80 2.86 -4.51
CA ILE A 45 13.74 1.88 -4.77
C ILE A 45 14.26 0.72 -5.62
N CYS A 46 15.05 1.01 -6.64
CA CYS A 46 15.66 -0.02 -7.49
C CYS A 46 16.57 -0.95 -6.68
N GLU A 47 17.39 -0.41 -5.78
CA GLU A 47 18.32 -1.21 -4.98
C GLU A 47 17.60 -2.04 -3.92
N HIS A 48 16.65 -1.44 -3.18
CA HIS A 48 15.98 -2.12 -2.06
C HIS A 48 14.88 -3.09 -2.48
N PHE A 49 14.20 -2.81 -3.59
CA PHE A 49 13.10 -3.66 -4.07
C PHE A 49 13.51 -4.53 -5.27
N SER A 50 14.81 -4.58 -5.58
CA SER A 50 15.36 -5.51 -6.56
C SER A 50 14.95 -6.95 -6.24
N GLY A 51 14.46 -7.67 -7.25
CA GLY A 51 14.00 -9.06 -7.12
C GLY A 51 12.61 -9.26 -6.49
N GLN A 52 11.91 -8.19 -6.10
CA GLN A 52 10.55 -8.28 -5.58
C GLN A 52 9.50 -7.99 -6.67
N THR A 53 8.50 -8.86 -6.81
CA THR A 53 7.35 -8.61 -7.69
C THR A 53 6.26 -7.82 -6.95
N ILE A 54 6.17 -6.51 -7.22
CA ILE A 54 5.14 -5.63 -6.64
C ILE A 54 3.93 -5.56 -7.59
N SER A 55 2.72 -5.81 -7.05
CA SER A 55 1.47 -5.68 -7.81
C SER A 55 0.59 -4.59 -7.20
N PHE A 56 0.14 -3.64 -8.02
CA PHE A 56 -0.80 -2.59 -7.64
C PHE A 56 -2.23 -2.99 -8.03
N PRO A 57 -3.05 -3.49 -7.09
CA PRO A 57 -4.41 -3.90 -7.40
C PRO A 57 -5.31 -2.68 -7.64
N LYS A 58 -6.08 -2.72 -8.73
CA LYS A 58 -7.04 -1.67 -9.13
C LYS A 58 -7.91 -1.21 -7.95
N ASP A 59 -7.97 0.10 -7.74
CA ASP A 59 -8.49 0.90 -6.60
C ASP A 59 -9.67 0.40 -5.75
N MET A 60 -10.50 -0.50 -6.26
CA MET A 60 -11.56 -1.10 -5.45
C MET A 60 -11.00 -1.91 -4.30
N GLN A 61 -9.90 -2.64 -4.48
CA GLN A 61 -9.37 -3.47 -3.41
C GLN A 61 -8.71 -2.64 -2.30
N PHE A 62 -7.95 -1.60 -2.64
CA PHE A 62 -7.32 -0.73 -1.67
C PHE A 62 -8.34 0.07 -0.84
N ARG A 63 -9.33 0.70 -1.49
CA ARG A 63 -10.42 1.40 -0.77
C ARG A 63 -11.22 0.46 0.10
N ARG A 64 -11.48 -0.78 -0.36
CA ARG A 64 -12.12 -1.82 0.45
C ARG A 64 -11.25 -2.24 1.63
N ALA A 65 -9.94 -2.41 1.44
CA ALA A 65 -9.01 -2.77 2.50
C ALA A 65 -8.93 -1.67 3.56
N LYS A 66 -8.78 -0.41 3.16
CA LYS A 66 -8.78 0.75 4.06
C LYS A 66 -10.09 0.86 4.84
N ARG A 67 -11.24 0.75 4.18
CA ARG A 67 -12.56 0.74 4.84
C ARG A 67 -12.69 -0.43 5.82
N ASN A 68 -12.26 -1.62 5.43
CA ASN A 68 -12.35 -2.81 6.28
C ASN A 68 -11.47 -2.68 7.53
N GLN A 69 -10.31 -2.04 7.41
CA GLN A 69 -9.45 -1.71 8.54
C GLN A 69 -10.14 -0.69 9.46
N GLN A 70 -10.72 0.38 8.92
CA GLN A 70 -11.47 1.37 9.70
C GLN A 70 -12.67 0.74 10.46
N ILE A 71 -13.40 -0.18 9.84
CA ILE A 71 -14.49 -0.92 10.48
C ILE A 71 -13.96 -1.73 11.68
N TYR A 72 -12.81 -2.39 11.51
CA TYR A 72 -12.19 -3.17 12.58
C TYR A 72 -11.68 -2.27 13.71
N ASP A 73 -11.07 -1.13 13.39
CA ASP A 73 -10.57 -0.17 14.38
C ASP A 73 -11.72 0.42 15.21
N ASP A 74 -12.84 0.78 14.58
CA ASP A 74 -14.02 1.27 15.28
C ASP A 74 -14.66 0.20 16.16
N TYR A 75 -14.66 -1.06 15.70
CA TYR A 75 -15.10 -2.20 16.51
C TYR A 75 -14.20 -2.41 17.74
N GLN A 76 -12.88 -2.36 17.56
CA GLN A 76 -11.90 -2.50 18.65
C GLN A 76 -11.98 -1.35 19.67
N ARG A 77 -12.39 -0.15 19.24
CA ARG A 77 -12.70 0.98 20.12
C ARG A 77 -13.99 0.81 20.93
N GLY A 78 -14.73 -0.28 20.74
CA GLY A 78 -15.96 -0.60 21.48
C GLY A 78 -17.24 -0.07 20.83
N MET A 79 -17.23 0.32 19.55
CA MET A 79 -18.45 0.75 18.87
C MET A 79 -19.43 -0.43 18.73
N ARG A 80 -20.72 -0.18 19.02
CA ARG A 80 -21.75 -1.22 18.94
C ARG A 80 -22.07 -1.56 17.48
N TRP A 81 -22.47 -2.80 17.24
CA TRP A 81 -22.85 -3.30 15.90
C TRP A 81 -23.86 -2.42 15.15
N PRO A 82 -24.97 -1.93 15.76
CA PRO A 82 -25.93 -1.08 15.06
C PRO A 82 -25.33 0.27 14.61
N ASP A 83 -24.37 0.80 15.37
CA ASP A 83 -23.73 2.07 15.07
C ASP A 83 -22.73 1.92 13.91
N LEU A 84 -22.02 0.80 13.84
CA LEU A 84 -21.19 0.42 12.69
C LEU A 84 -22.01 0.28 11.40
N VAL A 85 -23.16 -0.41 11.48
CA VAL A 85 -24.10 -0.57 10.34
C VAL A 85 -24.55 0.78 9.80
N ARG A 86 -24.92 1.71 10.68
CA ARG A 86 -25.35 3.06 10.32
C ARG A 86 -24.20 3.90 9.76
N LYS A 87 -23.03 3.89 10.41
CA LYS A 87 -21.85 4.67 10.02
C LYS A 87 -21.33 4.29 8.65
N TYR A 88 -21.30 3.00 8.34
CA TYR A 88 -20.74 2.49 7.08
C TYR A 88 -21.80 2.21 6.01
N ASN A 89 -23.09 2.33 6.34
CA ASN A 89 -24.24 2.00 5.48
C ASN A 89 -24.09 0.61 4.82
N MET A 90 -23.76 -0.40 5.62
CA MET A 90 -23.57 -1.78 5.16
C MET A 90 -24.41 -2.75 5.99
N ALA A 91 -24.85 -3.84 5.37
CA ALA A 91 -25.58 -4.90 6.08
C ALA A 91 -24.77 -5.47 7.25
N ASP A 92 -25.42 -5.71 8.38
CA ASP A 92 -24.83 -6.23 9.63
C ASP A 92 -23.98 -7.50 9.39
N ARG A 93 -24.51 -8.45 8.61
CA ARG A 93 -23.80 -9.66 8.19
C ARG A 93 -22.47 -9.37 7.48
N THR A 94 -22.42 -8.32 6.67
CA THR A 94 -21.19 -7.96 5.93
C THR A 94 -20.14 -7.39 6.87
N ILE A 95 -20.54 -6.56 7.83
CA ILE A 95 -19.64 -5.96 8.83
C ILE A 95 -19.05 -7.03 9.73
N ARG A 96 -19.88 -7.95 10.26
CA ARG A 96 -19.40 -9.10 11.06
C ARG A 96 -18.37 -9.94 10.31
N ARG A 97 -18.66 -10.30 9.05
CA ARG A 97 -17.73 -11.06 8.20
C ARG A 97 -16.41 -10.33 7.95
N ILE A 98 -16.43 -8.99 7.89
CA ILE A 98 -15.21 -8.19 7.77
C ILE A 98 -14.37 -8.29 9.05
N VAL A 99 -14.99 -8.10 10.21
CA VAL A 99 -14.32 -8.21 11.52
C VAL A 99 -13.72 -9.61 11.72
N GLU A 100 -14.51 -10.67 11.50
CA GLU A 100 -14.03 -12.07 11.60
C GLU A 100 -12.82 -12.35 10.68
N ARG A 101 -12.83 -11.80 9.46
CA ARG A 101 -11.72 -11.95 8.51
C ARG A 101 -10.47 -11.22 9.00
N MET A 102 -10.61 -10.06 9.60
CA MET A 102 -9.49 -9.28 10.15
C MET A 102 -8.89 -9.96 11.38
N GLU A 103 -9.71 -10.47 12.28
CA GLU A 103 -9.24 -11.25 13.44
C GLU A 103 -8.47 -12.51 13.01
N ARG A 104 -8.98 -13.24 12.01
CA ARG A 104 -8.30 -14.43 11.48
C ARG A 104 -6.95 -14.09 10.87
N ARG A 105 -6.86 -12.98 10.14
CA ARG A 105 -5.57 -12.49 9.60
C ARG A 105 -4.59 -12.13 10.72
N LEU A 106 -5.07 -11.50 11.80
CA LEU A 106 -4.23 -11.16 12.94
C LEU A 106 -3.73 -12.43 13.65
N LYS A 107 -4.62 -13.40 13.89
CA LYS A 107 -4.26 -14.71 14.46
C LYS A 107 -3.22 -15.44 13.61
N ASN A 108 -3.43 -15.53 12.29
CA ASN A 108 -2.46 -16.16 11.38
C ASN A 108 -1.11 -15.44 11.32
N LYS A 109 -1.07 -14.12 11.54
CA LYS A 109 0.20 -13.38 11.63
C LYS A 109 0.93 -13.62 12.95
N MET A 110 0.18 -13.78 14.04
CA MET A 110 0.74 -14.03 15.37
C MET A 110 1.10 -15.50 15.60
N GLN A 111 0.51 -16.41 14.82
CA GLN A 111 0.77 -17.83 14.86
C GLN A 111 1.48 -18.23 13.55
N PRO A 112 2.82 -18.09 13.45
CA PRO A 112 3.56 -18.73 12.37
C PRO A 112 3.28 -20.23 12.43
N ASP A 113 3.21 -20.85 11.26
CA ASP A 113 2.84 -22.25 11.09
C ASP A 113 3.62 -23.14 12.07
N MET A 114 2.93 -23.68 13.08
CA MET A 114 3.55 -24.50 14.12
C MET A 114 3.79 -25.94 13.63
N PHE A 115 3.38 -26.25 12.40
CA PHE A 115 3.57 -27.53 11.75
C PHE A 115 4.06 -27.30 10.32
N GLY A 116 5.31 -26.85 10.23
CA GLY A 116 6.07 -26.99 8.99
C GLY A 116 6.09 -28.45 8.55
N ASP A 117 5.55 -28.67 7.37
CA ASP A 117 5.58 -29.84 6.51
C ASP A 117 6.66 -30.88 6.89
N ALA A 118 6.22 -32.02 7.44
CA ALA A 118 6.98 -33.27 7.40
C ALA A 118 6.42 -34.08 6.22
N GLY A 119 6.98 -33.85 5.05
CA GLY A 119 6.66 -34.52 3.79
C GLY A 119 7.84 -34.49 2.83
#